data_AF-A0A3M1PG61-F1
#
_entry.id   AF-A0A3M1PG61-F1
#
_cell.length_a   1.000
_cell.length_b   1.000
_cell.length_c   1.000
_cell.angle_alpha   90.00
_cell.angle_beta   90.00
_cell.angle_gamma   90.00
#
_symmetry.space_group_name_H-M   'P 1'
#
loop_
_entity.id
_entity.type
_entity.pdbx_description
1 polymer ?
#
loop_
_entity_poly.entity_id
_entity_poly.type
_entity_poly.pdbx_seq_one_letter_code
_entity_poly.pdbx_strand_id
1 'polypeptide(L)'
;SQNGVLQSVIDRLNLRHFRGVIAELKHLANLPLVPVEQPRQVEIERLYDRTRLLLRFRFIPTEHGEEATLQILRGAALKFYQQQQISTLERDALRIARQLQTKLSEIRDRARLESGMMSAKLEVLPALSQIIKTIEEQVDSLQPEDADTSE
;
A
#
# COMPACT_ATOMS: atom_id res chain seq x y z
N SER A 1 17.00 -4.40 17.42
CA SER A 1 16.29 -5.67 17.60
C SER A 1 16.55 -6.54 16.39
N GLN A 2 17.11 -7.73 16.60
CA GLN A 2 17.19 -8.76 15.56
C GLN A 2 16.18 -9.83 15.96
N ASN A 3 15.28 -10.20 15.06
CA ASN A 3 14.26 -11.24 15.28
C ASN A 3 13.29 -10.95 16.46
N GLY A 4 12.99 -9.69 16.74
CA GLY A 4 12.00 -9.31 17.77
C GLY A 4 12.56 -9.23 19.20
N VAL A 5 13.83 -9.58 19.42
CA VAL A 5 14.48 -9.47 20.74
C VAL A 5 15.23 -8.14 20.85
N LEU A 6 14.96 -7.40 21.94
CA LEU A 6 15.73 -6.22 22.32
C LEU A 6 17.14 -6.64 22.71
N GLN A 7 18.11 -6.43 21.82
CA GLN A 7 19.49 -6.90 22.01
C GLN A 7 20.38 -5.93 22.78
N SER A 8 20.06 -4.65 22.76
CA SER A 8 20.90 -3.61 23.37
C SER A 8 20.04 -2.41 23.72
N VAL A 9 20.25 -1.88 24.91
CA VAL A 9 19.69 -0.60 25.37
C VAL A 9 20.87 0.30 25.70
N ILE A 10 20.87 1.51 25.16
CA ILE A 10 21.80 2.54 25.61
C ILE A 10 21.06 3.32 26.69
N ASP A 11 21.31 2.94 27.94
CA ASP A 11 20.75 3.64 29.09
C ASP A 11 21.50 4.96 29.32
N ARG A 12 20.76 5.98 29.77
CA ARG A 12 21.30 7.29 30.20
C ARG A 12 21.98 8.11 29.09
N LEU A 13 21.45 8.05 27.87
CA LEU A 13 21.84 8.97 26.82
C LEU A 13 21.45 10.42 27.20
N ASN A 14 22.39 11.36 27.19
CA ASN A 14 22.06 12.78 27.40
C ASN A 14 21.04 13.25 26.35
N LEU A 15 20.07 14.05 26.78
CA LEU A 15 19.00 14.62 25.96
C LEU A 15 19.50 15.25 24.64
N ARG A 16 20.69 15.90 24.64
CA ARG A 16 21.27 16.48 23.42
C ARG A 16 21.58 15.41 22.37
N HIS A 17 22.21 14.31 22.78
CA HIS A 17 22.53 13.20 21.87
C HIS A 17 21.25 12.48 21.43
N PHE A 18 20.29 12.30 22.34
CA PHE A 18 18.99 11.71 22.01
C PHE A 18 18.27 12.50 20.93
N ARG A 19 18.14 13.82 21.10
CA ARG A 19 17.53 14.71 20.10
C ARG A 19 18.33 14.73 18.80
N GLY A 20 19.65 14.67 18.87
CA GLY A 20 20.51 14.57 17.69
C GLY A 20 20.22 13.32 16.86
N VAL A 21 20.08 12.15 17.51
CA VAL A 21 19.73 10.90 16.82
C VAL A 21 18.36 11.02 16.13
N ILE A 22 17.35 11.57 16.80
CA ILE A 22 16.02 11.78 16.20
C ILE A 22 16.11 12.73 14.99
N ALA A 23 16.89 13.81 15.10
CA ALA A 23 17.08 14.76 14.01
C ALA A 23 17.71 14.10 12.77
N GLU A 24 18.74 13.27 12.96
CA GLU A 24 19.36 12.50 11.86
C GLU A 24 18.38 11.50 11.24
N LEU A 25 17.60 10.79 12.05
CA LEU A 25 16.56 9.88 11.53
C LEU A 25 15.50 10.64 10.71
N LYS A 26 15.09 11.82 11.17
CA LYS A 26 14.16 12.68 10.42
C LYS A 26 14.78 13.18 9.12
N HIS A 27 16.05 13.57 9.14
CA HIS A 27 16.76 14.00 7.95
C HIS A 27 16.83 12.87 6.90
N LEU A 28 17.19 11.66 7.33
CA LEU A 28 17.17 10.47 6.46
C LEU A 28 15.78 10.16 5.92
N ALA A 29 14.74 10.43 6.70
CA ALA A 29 13.34 10.27 6.34
C ALA A 29 12.76 11.44 5.52
N ASN A 30 13.56 12.46 5.18
CA ASN A 30 13.10 13.71 4.53
C ASN A 30 11.94 14.39 5.29
N LEU A 31 11.99 14.38 6.62
CA LEU A 31 11.02 15.04 7.49
C LEU A 31 11.56 16.35 8.08
N PRO A 32 10.68 17.33 8.35
CA PRO A 32 11.05 18.51 9.12
C PRO A 32 11.60 18.12 10.50
N LEU A 33 12.57 18.87 11.00
CA LEU A 33 13.16 18.65 12.33
C LEU A 33 12.22 19.02 13.48
N VAL A 34 11.11 19.70 13.18
CA VAL A 34 10.05 20.02 14.15
C VAL A 34 9.38 18.72 14.63
N PRO A 35 9.00 18.61 15.91
CA PRO A 35 8.21 17.48 16.39
C PRO A 35 6.96 17.22 15.55
N VAL A 36 6.65 15.95 15.29
CA VAL A 36 5.43 15.53 14.61
C VAL A 36 4.25 15.70 15.55
N GLU A 37 3.14 16.19 15.04
CA GLU A 37 1.91 16.34 15.83
C GLU A 37 1.07 15.06 15.86
N GLN A 38 1.30 14.17 14.89
CA GLN A 38 0.60 12.88 14.75
C GLN A 38 1.60 11.79 14.39
N PRO A 39 1.32 10.51 14.74
CA PRO A 39 2.16 9.39 14.35
C PRO A 39 2.40 9.37 12.84
N ARG A 40 3.67 9.31 12.43
CA ARG A 40 4.07 9.32 11.01
C ARG A 40 4.98 8.15 10.69
N GLN A 41 4.65 7.41 9.65
CA GLN A 41 5.47 6.34 9.10
C GLN A 41 6.00 6.73 7.73
N VAL A 42 7.30 6.52 7.51
CA VAL A 42 7.97 6.78 6.23
C VAL A 42 8.78 5.55 5.86
N GLU A 43 8.66 5.11 4.62
CA GLU A 43 9.40 3.98 4.07
C GLU A 43 10.28 4.43 2.92
N ILE A 44 11.55 4.02 2.95
CA ILE A 44 12.55 4.45 1.97
C ILE A 44 13.41 3.26 1.57
N GLU A 45 13.48 3.02 0.26
CA GLU A 45 14.43 2.06 -0.29
C GLU A 45 15.83 2.67 -0.45
N ARG A 46 16.85 1.88 -0.10
CA ARG A 46 18.27 2.22 -0.24
C ARG A 46 19.04 1.03 -0.77
N LEU A 47 20.11 1.32 -1.49
CA LEU A 47 21.10 0.33 -1.89
C LEU A 47 22.31 0.45 -0.96
N TYR A 48 22.66 -0.62 -0.27
CA TYR A 48 23.86 -0.69 0.57
C TYR A 48 24.64 -1.94 0.20
N ASP A 49 25.90 -1.79 -0.18
CA ASP A 49 26.75 -2.88 -0.65
C ASP A 49 26.05 -3.83 -1.64
N ARG A 50 25.48 -3.23 -2.71
CA ARG A 50 24.69 -3.92 -3.75
C ARG A 50 23.45 -4.67 -3.26
N THR A 51 23.11 -4.54 -1.98
CA THR A 51 21.94 -5.15 -1.36
C THR A 51 20.85 -4.10 -1.18
N ARG A 52 19.63 -4.42 -1.63
CA ARG A 52 18.47 -3.56 -1.40
C ARG A 52 18.03 -3.68 0.05
N LEU A 53 17.79 -2.52 0.67
CA LEU A 53 17.29 -2.36 2.02
C LEU A 53 16.03 -1.51 1.97
N LEU A 54 15.05 -1.84 2.80
CA LEU A 54 13.93 -0.96 3.10
C LEU A 54 14.10 -0.45 4.53
N LEU A 55 14.19 0.88 4.66
CA LEU A 55 14.22 1.58 5.93
C LEU A 55 12.80 2.07 6.21
N ARG A 56 12.19 1.55 7.28
CA ARG A 56 10.91 2.02 7.78
C ARG A 56 11.13 2.82 9.05
N PHE A 57 10.86 4.11 8.96
CA PHE A 57 10.89 5.04 10.08
C PHE A 57 9.46 5.21 10.62
N ARG A 58 9.30 5.18 11.94
CA ARG A 58 8.06 5.51 12.61
C ARG A 58 8.34 6.54 13.70
N PHE A 59 7.68 7.68 13.63
CA PHE A 59 7.77 8.76 14.60
C PHE A 59 6.43 8.88 15.32
N ILE A 60 6.46 8.92 16.65
CA ILE A 60 5.26 8.99 17.49
C ILE A 60 5.44 10.16 18.48
N PRO A 61 4.52 11.13 18.53
CA PRO A 61 4.55 12.17 19.55
C PRO A 61 4.28 11.56 20.92
N THR A 62 5.00 12.04 21.94
CA THR A 62 4.83 11.65 23.34
C THR A 62 4.74 12.89 24.22
N GLU A 63 4.30 12.74 25.48
CA GLU A 63 4.17 13.86 26.43
C GLU A 63 5.46 14.65 26.65
N HIS A 64 6.62 14.05 26.38
CA HIS A 64 7.93 14.64 26.61
C HIS A 64 8.77 14.83 25.34
N GLY A 65 8.16 14.66 24.16
CA GLY A 65 8.82 14.87 22.88
C GLY A 65 8.35 13.86 21.84
N GLU A 66 9.29 13.06 21.34
CA GLU A 66 9.03 12.10 20.27
C GLU A 66 9.77 10.80 20.50
N GLU A 67 9.10 9.72 20.14
CA GLU A 67 9.72 8.42 19.96
C GLU A 67 9.95 8.18 18.47
N ALA A 68 11.13 7.64 18.13
CA ALA A 68 11.47 7.27 16.76
C ALA A 68 11.91 5.80 16.73
N THR A 69 11.29 5.02 15.85
CA THR A 69 11.67 3.64 15.57
C THR A 69 12.19 3.54 14.14
N LEU A 70 13.37 2.94 13.95
CA LEU A 70 13.89 2.54 12.65
C LEU A 70 13.89 1.02 12.53
N GLN A 71 13.14 0.50 11.56
CA GLN A 71 13.18 -0.90 11.14
C GLN A 71 13.93 -1.02 9.82
N ILE A 72 14.84 -1.99 9.74
CA ILE A 72 15.64 -2.27 8.54
C ILE A 72 15.23 -3.64 8.02
N LEU A 73 14.58 -3.70 6.86
CA LEU A 73 14.22 -4.94 6.18
C LEU A 73 15.24 -5.24 5.09
N ARG A 74 15.73 -6.48 5.06
CA ARG A 74 16.71 -6.98 4.09
C ARG A 74 16.51 -8.47 3.81
N GLY A 75 17.03 -8.94 2.69
CA GLY A 75 16.99 -10.37 2.33
C GLY A 75 15.57 -10.92 2.30
N ALA A 76 15.34 -12.04 3.01
CA ALA A 76 14.03 -12.70 3.05
C ALA A 76 12.90 -11.81 3.62
N ALA A 77 13.19 -11.00 4.65
CA ALA A 77 12.19 -10.10 5.24
C ALA A 77 11.73 -9.02 4.26
N LEU A 78 12.65 -8.49 3.44
CA LEU A 78 12.31 -7.53 2.40
C LEU A 78 11.46 -8.18 1.30
N LYS A 79 11.85 -9.38 0.84
CA LYS A 79 11.08 -10.14 -0.16
C LYS A 79 9.65 -10.44 0.31
N PHE A 80 9.51 -10.91 1.56
CA PHE A 80 8.21 -11.19 2.15
C PHE A 80 7.33 -9.94 2.21
N TYR A 81 7.90 -8.81 2.64
CA TYR A 81 7.19 -7.54 2.67
C TYR A 81 6.70 -7.12 1.28
N GLN A 82 7.57 -7.20 0.27
CA GLN A 82 7.22 -6.87 -1.11
C GLN A 82 6.13 -7.80 -1.67
N GLN A 83 6.19 -9.10 -1.37
CA GLN A 83 5.16 -10.05 -1.78
C GLN A 83 3.79 -9.72 -1.16
N GLN A 84 3.77 -9.33 0.11
CA GLN A 84 2.55 -8.91 0.80
C GLN A 84 1.97 -7.62 0.20
N GLN A 85 2.83 -6.68 -0.20
CA GLN A 85 2.39 -5.45 -0.89
C GLN A 85 1.74 -5.78 -2.25
N ILE A 86 2.38 -6.63 -3.05
CA ILE A 86 1.86 -7.06 -4.36
C ILE A 86 0.48 -7.74 -4.19
N SER A 87 0.38 -8.71 -3.28
CA SER A 87 -0.89 -9.40 -3.03
C SER A 87 -2.01 -8.46 -2.55
N THR A 88 -1.66 -7.38 -1.85
CA THR A 88 -2.65 -6.37 -1.45
C THR A 88 -3.12 -5.54 -2.65
N LEU A 89 -2.18 -5.11 -3.50
CA LEU A 89 -2.48 -4.37 -4.72
C LEU A 89 -3.32 -5.18 -5.71
N GLU A 90 -3.04 -6.47 -5.86
CA GLU A 90 -3.83 -7.38 -6.70
C GLU A 90 -5.28 -7.45 -6.22
N ARG A 91 -5.49 -7.66 -4.92
CA ARG A 91 -6.84 -7.70 -4.32
C ARG A 91 -7.57 -6.37 -4.49
N ASP A 92 -6.88 -5.24 -4.32
CA ASP A 92 -7.47 -3.92 -4.51
C ASP A 92 -7.82 -3.65 -5.99
N ALA A 93 -6.96 -4.02 -6.93
CA ALA A 93 -7.22 -3.90 -8.35
C ALA A 93 -8.45 -4.72 -8.77
N LEU A 94 -8.55 -5.97 -8.30
CA LEU A 94 -9.71 -6.83 -8.54
C LEU A 94 -11.00 -6.22 -7.99
N ARG A 95 -10.95 -5.69 -6.76
CA ARG A 95 -12.09 -5.02 -6.13
C ARG A 95 -12.53 -3.79 -6.93
N ILE A 96 -11.58 -2.97 -7.39
CA ILE A 96 -11.87 -1.78 -8.21
C ILE A 96 -12.48 -2.20 -9.56
N ALA A 97 -11.93 -3.23 -10.21
CA ALA A 97 -12.45 -3.74 -11.48
C ALA A 97 -13.90 -4.22 -11.35
N ARG A 98 -14.22 -4.98 -10.28
CA ARG A 98 -15.60 -5.40 -9.98
C ARG A 98 -16.53 -4.21 -9.74
N GLN A 99 -16.08 -3.21 -8.96
CA GLN A 99 -16.86 -1.99 -8.74
C GLN A 99 -17.14 -1.24 -10.05
N LEU A 100 -16.15 -1.17 -10.94
CA LEU A 100 -16.29 -0.55 -12.25
C LEU A 100 -17.28 -1.31 -13.13
N GLN A 101 -17.20 -2.65 -13.19
CA GLN A 101 -18.13 -3.51 -13.92
C GLN A 101 -19.58 -3.28 -13.46
N THR A 102 -19.82 -3.23 -12.14
CA THR A 102 -21.15 -2.95 -11.59
C THR A 102 -21.65 -1.58 -12.03
N LYS A 103 -20.83 -0.54 -11.91
CA LYS A 103 -21.20 0.83 -12.30
C LYS A 103 -21.47 0.97 -13.80
N LEU A 104 -20.67 0.31 -14.65
CA LEU A 104 -20.92 0.29 -16.09
C LEU A 104 -22.22 -0.44 -16.45
N SER A 105 -22.53 -1.53 -15.74
CA SER A 105 -23.79 -2.26 -15.91
C SER A 105 -24.99 -1.40 -15.52
N GLU A 106 -24.93 -0.71 -14.38
CA GLU A 106 -25.96 0.26 -13.96
C GLU A 106 -26.18 1.36 -15.02
N ILE A 107 -25.09 1.91 -15.58
CA ILE A 107 -25.15 2.93 -16.64
C ILE A 107 -25.82 2.38 -17.90
N ARG A 108 -25.42 1.18 -18.33
CA ARG A 108 -26.01 0.48 -19.48
C ARG A 108 -27.51 0.25 -19.28
N ASP A 109 -27.90 -0.23 -18.11
CA ASP A 109 -29.28 -0.57 -17.80
C ASP A 109 -30.15 0.68 -17.72
N ARG A 110 -29.66 1.76 -17.09
CA ARG A 110 -30.32 3.07 -17.13
C ARG A 110 -30.42 3.62 -18.55
N ALA A 111 -29.36 3.52 -19.34
CA ALA A 111 -29.39 3.98 -20.74
C ALA A 111 -30.41 3.21 -21.57
N ARG A 112 -30.61 1.90 -21.34
CA ARG A 112 -31.67 1.11 -21.99
C ARG A 112 -33.07 1.56 -21.57
N LEU A 113 -33.28 1.84 -20.28
CA LEU A 113 -34.55 2.36 -19.76
C LEU A 113 -34.88 3.76 -20.32
N GLU A 114 -33.88 4.63 -20.43
CA GLU A 114 -34.03 5.99 -21.02
C GLU A 114 -34.13 5.97 -22.56
N SER A 115 -33.49 5.00 -23.24
CA SER A 115 -33.54 4.86 -24.72
C SER A 115 -34.89 4.38 -25.24
N GLY A 116 -35.79 3.92 -24.35
CA GLY A 116 -37.22 3.81 -24.68
C GLY A 116 -37.87 5.15 -25.04
N MET A 117 -37.21 6.29 -24.71
CA MET A 117 -37.66 7.64 -25.04
C MET A 117 -36.80 8.40 -26.05
N MET A 118 -35.52 8.05 -26.31
CA MET A 118 -34.68 8.76 -27.29
C MET A 118 -33.73 7.84 -28.08
N SER A 119 -33.93 7.78 -29.41
CA SER A 119 -33.27 6.91 -30.38
C SER A 119 -31.76 7.18 -30.65
N ALA A 120 -31.18 8.25 -30.09
CA ALA A 120 -29.81 8.67 -30.44
C ALA A 120 -28.68 8.06 -29.57
N LYS A 121 -29.00 7.28 -28.52
CA LYS A 121 -27.99 6.77 -27.56
C LYS A 121 -27.54 5.32 -27.84
N LEU A 122 -28.02 4.70 -28.91
CA LEU A 122 -27.82 3.27 -29.21
C LEU A 122 -26.39 2.89 -29.64
N GLU A 123 -25.57 3.82 -30.15
CA GLU A 123 -24.22 3.48 -30.63
C GLU A 123 -23.20 3.20 -29.51
N VAL A 124 -23.43 3.70 -28.29
CA VAL A 124 -22.48 3.56 -27.17
C VAL A 124 -22.68 2.24 -26.40
N LEU A 125 -23.86 1.63 -26.51
CA LEU A 125 -24.23 0.39 -25.80
C LEU A 125 -23.41 -0.85 -26.22
N PRO A 126 -23.15 -1.10 -27.52
CA PRO A 126 -22.28 -2.20 -27.94
C PRO A 126 -20.85 -2.04 -27.42
N ALA A 127 -20.29 -0.82 -27.49
CA ALA A 127 -18.95 -0.53 -26.99
C ALA A 127 -18.84 -0.77 -25.47
N LEU A 128 -19.84 -0.32 -24.70
CA LEU A 128 -19.94 -0.59 -23.26
C LEU A 128 -20.02 -2.08 -22.94
N SER A 129 -20.80 -2.84 -23.71
CA SER A 129 -20.96 -4.28 -23.51
C SER A 129 -19.66 -5.04 -23.80
N GLN A 130 -18.92 -4.62 -24.83
CA GLN A 130 -17.61 -5.18 -25.14
C GLN A 130 -16.60 -4.89 -24.01
N ILE A 131 -16.59 -3.67 -23.48
CA ILE A 131 -15.71 -3.29 -22.34
C ILE A 131 -16.05 -4.12 -21.10
N ILE A 132 -17.33 -4.30 -20.77
CA ILE A 132 -17.75 -5.13 -19.63
C ILE A 132 -17.24 -6.57 -19.82
N LYS A 133 -17.43 -7.14 -21.01
CA LYS A 133 -16.99 -8.51 -21.31
C LYS A 133 -15.47 -8.67 -21.20
N THR A 134 -14.70 -7.72 -21.72
CA THR A 134 -13.23 -7.75 -21.58
C THR A 134 -12.80 -7.64 -20.12
N ILE A 135 -13.48 -6.82 -19.32
CA ILE A 135 -13.20 -6.71 -17.89
C ILE A 135 -13.55 -8.02 -17.18
N GLU A 136 -14.67 -8.66 -17.50
CA GLU A 136 -15.06 -9.98 -16.96
C GLU A 136 -14.00 -11.05 -17.25
N GLU A 137 -13.59 -11.17 -18.52
CA GLU A 137 -12.55 -12.12 -18.94
C GLU A 137 -11.21 -11.86 -18.22
N GLN A 138 -10.81 -10.59 -18.05
CA GLN A 138 -9.58 -10.24 -17.34
C GLN A 138 -9.68 -10.48 -15.82
N VAL A 139 -10.83 -10.16 -15.21
CA VAL A 139 -11.09 -10.38 -13.78
C VAL A 139 -11.07 -11.88 -13.46
N ASP A 140 -11.65 -12.72 -14.32
CA ASP A 140 -11.67 -14.16 -14.13
C ASP A 140 -10.29 -14.79 -14.31
N SER A 141 -9.47 -14.29 -15.25
CA SER A 141 -8.08 -14.74 -15.42
C SER A 141 -7.16 -14.40 -14.24
N LEU A 142 -7.55 -13.44 -13.41
CA LEU A 142 -6.82 -12.98 -12.23
C LEU A 142 -7.34 -13.61 -10.93
N GLN A 143 -8.38 -14.44 -11.00
CA GLN A 143 -8.79 -15.23 -9.84
C GLN A 143 -7.69 -16.26 -9.55
N PRO A 144 -7.11 -16.28 -8.34
CA PRO A 144 -6.26 -17.39 -7.96
C PRO A 144 -7.11 -18.66 -8.05
N GLU A 145 -6.61 -19.70 -8.72
CA GLU A 145 -7.19 -21.04 -8.59
C GLU A 145 -7.24 -21.33 -7.09
N ASP A 146 -8.45 -21.46 -6.55
CA ASP A 146 -8.66 -21.91 -5.19
C ASP A 146 -7.87 -23.21 -5.06
N ALA A 147 -6.81 -23.15 -4.25
CA ALA A 147 -6.01 -24.31 -3.91
C ALA A 147 -6.96 -25.37 -3.37
N ASP A 148 -7.12 -26.41 -4.17
CA ASP A 148 -7.93 -27.58 -3.91
C ASP A 148 -7.63 -28.07 -2.48
N THR A 149 -8.59 -27.87 -1.59
CA THR A 149 -8.71 -28.60 -0.34
C THR A 149 -8.81 -30.07 -0.68
N SER A 150 -7.71 -30.82 -0.64
CA SER A 150 -7.67 -32.27 -0.47
C SER A 150 -6.24 -32.75 -0.23
N GLU A 151 -5.86 -32.94 1.04
CA GLU A 151 -5.35 -34.21 1.61
C GLU A 151 -5.10 -34.09 3.12
#